data_AF-A0A655JRP7-F1
#
_entry.id   AF-A0A655JRP7-F1
#
_cell.length_a   1.000
_cell.length_b   1.000
_cell.length_c   1.000
_cell.angle_alpha   90.00
_cell.angle_beta   90.00
_cell.angle_gamma   90.00
#
_symmetry.space_group_name_H-M   'P 1'
#
loop_
_entity.id
_entity.type
_entity.pdbx_description
1 polymer ?
#
loop_
_entity_poly.entity_id
_entity_poly.type
_entity_poly.pdbx_seq_one_letter_code
_entity_poly.pdbx_strand_id
1 'polypeptide(L)'
;MRLHEATGKLERPRFLTQGPAAPWAEIDVFVAADRAGWEERPLQSVPPGVPTAPPAADPQRSIDLINQLAGLRKPTKSPNQLVHGDLYGTVLFAGTAPPGITDITPYWRPASWAAGVAVVDALSWGAADDGLIERWNALPEWPQMLLRALMFRLAVYALHPRSTAEAFPGLAHTAALVRLVL
;
A
#
# COMPACT_ATOMS: atom_id res chain seq x y z
N MET A 1 12.50 8.99 18.58
CA MET A 1 11.54 9.73 17.75
C MET A 1 11.03 8.79 16.67
N ARG A 2 9.72 8.62 16.52
CA ARG A 2 9.14 7.77 15.46
C ARG A 2 8.98 8.59 14.18
N LEU A 3 9.24 7.99 13.02
CA LEU A 3 9.24 8.68 11.72
C LEU A 3 7.94 9.47 11.48
N HIS A 4 6.77 8.81 11.58
CA HIS A 4 5.49 9.45 11.25
C HIS A 4 5.06 10.49 12.29
N GLU A 5 5.49 10.37 13.55
CA GLU A 5 5.28 11.45 14.54
C GLU A 5 6.07 12.72 14.16
N ALA A 6 7.26 12.56 13.59
CA ALA A 6 8.07 13.68 13.13
C ALA A 6 7.49 14.32 11.86
N THR A 7 7.07 13.51 10.89
CA THR A 7 6.54 13.99 9.61
C THR A 7 5.11 14.53 9.70
N GLY A 8 4.37 14.22 10.76
CA GLY A 8 3.01 14.73 10.99
C GLY A 8 2.88 16.25 11.15
N LYS A 9 4.01 16.95 11.37
CA LYS A 9 4.07 18.41 11.47
C LYS A 9 4.29 19.10 10.12
N LEU A 10 4.55 18.32 9.06
CA LEU A 10 4.86 18.85 7.74
C LEU A 10 3.56 19.09 6.95
N GLU A 11 3.54 20.17 6.19
CA GLU A 11 2.48 20.41 5.22
C GLU A 11 2.55 19.41 4.07
N ARG A 12 1.43 19.21 3.37
CA ARG A 12 1.38 18.33 2.20
C ARG A 12 2.33 18.85 1.11
N PRO A 13 3.38 18.09 0.74
CA PRO A 13 4.26 18.50 -0.34
C PRO A 13 3.50 18.66 -1.67
N ARG A 14 3.82 19.71 -2.43
CA ARG A 14 3.14 20.03 -3.71
C ARG A 14 3.20 18.89 -4.72
N PHE A 15 4.29 18.12 -4.77
CA PHE A 15 4.39 17.00 -5.70
C PHE A 15 3.42 15.85 -5.36
N LEU A 16 2.92 15.76 -4.12
CA LEU A 16 1.87 14.80 -3.73
C LEU A 16 0.46 15.28 -4.06
N THR A 17 0.28 16.50 -4.58
CA THR A 17 -1.05 16.98 -5.02
C THR A 17 -1.32 16.65 -6.48
N GLN A 18 -0.27 16.37 -7.25
CA GLN A 18 -0.39 16.05 -8.67
C GLN A 18 -0.85 14.61 -8.87
N GLY A 19 -1.61 14.40 -9.94
CA GLY A 19 -1.99 13.07 -10.39
C GLY A 19 -1.03 12.51 -11.42
N PRO A 20 -1.19 11.23 -11.75
CA PRO A 20 -0.36 10.59 -12.75
C PRO A 20 -0.65 11.27 -14.11
N ALA A 21 0.40 11.62 -14.86
CA ALA A 21 0.30 12.36 -16.13
C ALA A 21 1.19 11.76 -17.23
N ALA A 22 0.81 11.95 -18.49
CA ALA A 22 1.63 11.51 -19.63
C ALA A 22 2.77 12.51 -19.92
N PRO A 23 3.98 12.04 -20.35
CA PRO A 23 4.37 10.64 -20.51
C PRO A 23 4.59 9.94 -19.16
N TRP A 24 4.18 8.67 -19.07
CA TRP A 24 4.23 7.89 -17.84
C TRP A 24 5.64 7.68 -17.32
N ALA A 25 5.82 7.90 -16.02
CA ALA A 25 6.97 7.46 -15.25
C ALA A 25 6.59 6.27 -14.34
N GLU A 26 7.58 5.49 -13.92
CA GLU A 26 7.36 4.35 -13.00
C GLU A 26 6.64 4.78 -11.71
N ILE A 27 6.91 6.01 -11.22
CA ILE A 27 6.24 6.58 -10.05
C ILE A 27 4.73 6.74 -10.23
N ASP A 28 4.24 6.95 -11.45
CA ASP A 28 2.81 7.14 -11.73
C ASP A 28 1.99 5.88 -11.45
N VAL A 29 2.60 4.69 -11.61
CA VAL A 29 2.00 3.41 -11.23
C VAL A 29 1.67 3.39 -9.74
N PHE A 30 2.60 3.86 -8.91
CA PHE A 30 2.42 3.89 -7.46
C PHE A 30 1.42 4.96 -7.01
N VAL A 31 1.36 6.10 -7.70
CA VAL A 31 0.34 7.14 -7.45
C VAL A 31 -1.06 6.62 -7.82
N ALA A 32 -1.19 5.93 -8.96
CA ALA A 32 -2.43 5.31 -9.39
C ALA A 32 -2.86 4.18 -8.44
N ALA A 33 -1.92 3.34 -8.00
CA ALA A 33 -2.17 2.27 -7.05
C ALA A 33 -2.59 2.79 -5.68
N ASP A 34 -1.97 3.87 -5.18
CA ASP A 34 -2.37 4.52 -3.93
C ASP A 34 -3.85 4.90 -3.99
N ARG A 35 -4.29 5.55 -5.08
CA ARG A 35 -5.69 5.95 -5.25
C ARG A 35 -6.69 4.80 -5.19
N ALA A 36 -6.32 3.60 -5.66
CA ALA A 36 -7.23 2.45 -5.71
C ALA A 36 -7.81 2.07 -4.34
N GLY A 37 -7.05 2.24 -3.25
CA GLY A 37 -7.52 1.98 -1.89
C GLY A 37 -8.53 3.02 -1.37
N TRP A 38 -8.54 4.23 -1.93
CA TRP A 38 -9.24 5.39 -1.35
C TRP A 38 -10.38 5.92 -2.22
N GLU A 39 -10.35 5.67 -3.52
CA GLU A 39 -11.42 6.07 -4.45
C GLU A 39 -12.65 5.18 -4.32
N GLU A 40 -13.83 5.76 -4.61
CA GLU A 40 -15.11 5.07 -4.56
C GLU A 40 -15.10 3.81 -5.42
N ARG A 41 -14.71 3.95 -6.70
CA ARG A 41 -14.42 2.82 -7.59
C ARG A 41 -12.90 2.69 -7.72
N PRO A 42 -12.31 1.56 -7.30
CA PRO A 42 -10.88 1.35 -7.46
C PRO A 42 -10.45 1.48 -8.91
N LEU A 43 -9.25 2.02 -9.13
CA LEU A 43 -8.63 2.16 -10.45
C LEU A 43 -9.38 3.07 -11.44
N GLN A 44 -10.43 3.79 -11.01
CA GLN A 44 -11.21 4.64 -11.92
C GLN A 44 -10.40 5.81 -12.49
N SER A 45 -9.46 6.33 -11.70
CA SER A 45 -8.61 7.46 -12.10
C SER A 45 -7.33 7.01 -12.81
N VAL A 46 -7.17 5.71 -13.13
CA VAL A 46 -6.06 5.20 -13.92
C VAL A 46 -6.26 5.67 -15.36
N PRO A 47 -5.42 6.57 -15.89
CA PRO A 47 -5.69 7.11 -17.22
C PRO A 47 -5.33 6.09 -18.32
N PRO A 48 -5.83 6.27 -19.54
CA PRO A 48 -5.49 5.40 -20.66
C PRO A 48 -3.98 5.33 -20.89
N GLY A 49 -3.48 4.12 -21.18
CA GLY A 49 -2.07 3.90 -21.51
C GLY A 49 -1.13 3.74 -20.33
N VAL A 50 -1.62 3.78 -19.08
CA VAL A 50 -0.83 3.32 -17.92
C VAL A 50 -0.39 1.87 -18.19
N PRO A 51 0.89 1.53 -17.98
CA PRO A 51 1.34 0.15 -18.10
C PRO A 51 0.48 -0.79 -17.27
N THR A 52 0.24 -1.97 -17.80
CA THR A 52 -0.32 -3.08 -17.03
C THR A 52 0.79 -4.08 -16.75
N ALA A 53 0.61 -4.88 -15.71
CA ALA A 53 1.50 -6.01 -15.48
C ALA A 53 1.53 -6.95 -16.71
N PRO A 54 2.62 -7.71 -16.89
CA PRO A 54 2.73 -8.68 -17.96
C PRO A 54 1.58 -9.70 -17.92
N PRO A 55 1.07 -10.20 -19.06
CA PRO A 55 0.01 -11.21 -19.08
C PRO A 55 0.34 -12.46 -18.27
N ALA A 56 1.62 -12.84 -18.18
CA ALA A 56 2.09 -13.96 -17.38
C ALA A 56 1.83 -13.80 -15.87
N ALA A 57 1.71 -12.57 -15.37
CA ALA A 57 1.32 -12.28 -13.99
C ALA A 57 -0.19 -12.36 -13.77
N ASP A 58 -1.02 -12.51 -14.81
CA ASP A 58 -2.48 -12.58 -14.68
C ASP A 58 -3.07 -11.44 -13.80
N PRO A 59 -2.87 -10.16 -14.18
CA PRO A 59 -3.30 -9.01 -13.37
C PRO A 59 -4.81 -8.97 -13.11
N GLN A 60 -5.61 -9.66 -13.92
CA GLN A 60 -7.06 -9.71 -13.78
C GLN A 60 -7.48 -10.30 -12.43
N ARG A 61 -6.77 -11.32 -11.92
CA ARG A 61 -7.05 -11.89 -10.59
C ARG A 61 -6.92 -10.85 -9.47
N SER A 62 -5.92 -9.98 -9.59
CA SER A 62 -5.71 -8.89 -8.64
C SER A 62 -6.82 -7.85 -8.76
N ILE A 63 -7.22 -7.47 -9.98
CA ILE A 63 -8.31 -6.52 -10.22
C ILE A 63 -9.65 -7.05 -9.66
N ASP A 64 -9.95 -8.33 -9.88
CA ASP A 64 -11.15 -8.97 -9.35
C ASP A 64 -11.16 -8.94 -7.81
N LEU A 65 -10.02 -9.24 -7.20
CA LEU A 65 -9.86 -9.19 -5.75
C LEU A 65 -9.99 -7.76 -5.19
N ILE A 66 -9.41 -6.76 -5.85
CA ILE A 66 -9.58 -5.34 -5.51
C ILE A 66 -11.06 -4.97 -5.50
N ASN A 67 -11.83 -5.38 -6.52
CA ASN A 67 -13.25 -5.07 -6.63
C ASN A 67 -14.07 -5.73 -5.50
N GLN A 68 -13.73 -6.97 -5.12
CA GLN A 68 -14.35 -7.62 -3.97
C GLN A 68 -14.04 -6.89 -2.66
N LEU A 69 -12.78 -6.51 -2.45
CA LEU A 69 -12.32 -5.83 -1.24
C LEU A 69 -12.87 -4.41 -1.12
N ALA A 70 -13.12 -3.73 -2.25
CA ALA A 70 -13.70 -2.40 -2.28
C ALA A 70 -15.06 -2.31 -1.59
N GLY A 71 -15.87 -3.38 -1.69
CA GLY A 71 -17.17 -3.49 -1.03
C GLY A 71 -17.10 -3.62 0.50
N LEU A 72 -15.93 -3.94 1.06
CA LEU A 72 -15.71 -4.08 2.50
C LEU A 72 -15.17 -2.79 3.16
N ARG A 73 -14.93 -1.74 2.36
CA ARG A 73 -14.45 -0.46 2.88
C ARG A 73 -15.55 0.26 3.64
N LYS A 74 -15.18 0.79 4.80
CA LYS A 74 -15.97 1.72 5.61
C LYS A 74 -15.32 3.11 5.53
N PRO A 75 -16.07 4.21 5.69
CA PRO A 75 -15.49 5.55 5.80
C PRO A 75 -14.50 5.63 6.96
N THR A 76 -13.44 6.42 6.80
CA THR A 76 -12.37 6.60 7.80
C THR A 76 -12.25 8.06 8.21
N LYS A 77 -11.92 8.33 9.47
CA LYS A 77 -11.79 9.68 10.05
C LYS A 77 -10.35 10.05 10.44
N SER A 78 -9.41 9.10 10.41
CA SER A 78 -8.02 9.37 10.75
C SER A 78 -7.43 10.45 9.85
N PRO A 79 -6.69 11.43 10.41
CA PRO A 79 -6.15 12.54 9.63
C PRO A 79 -5.03 12.06 8.69
N ASN A 80 -5.03 12.59 7.47
CA ASN A 80 -3.94 12.39 6.53
C ASN A 80 -2.74 13.26 6.91
N GLN A 81 -1.55 12.70 6.78
CA GLN A 81 -0.27 13.38 6.99
C GLN A 81 0.79 12.82 6.04
N LEU A 82 2.01 13.35 6.07
CA LEU A 82 3.12 12.78 5.31
C LEU A 82 3.57 11.46 5.96
N VAL A 83 3.52 10.39 5.19
CA VAL A 83 3.92 9.03 5.63
C VAL A 83 4.86 8.39 4.60
N HIS A 84 5.52 7.30 5.01
CA HIS A 84 6.41 6.51 4.15
C HIS A 84 5.72 5.20 3.75
N GLY A 85 5.59 4.94 2.45
CA GLY A 85 4.79 3.84 1.91
C GLY A 85 5.55 2.54 1.66
N ASP A 86 6.85 2.47 1.93
CA ASP A 86 7.65 1.28 1.64
C ASP A 86 8.65 0.91 2.75
N LEU A 87 8.23 1.03 4.02
CA LEU A 87 9.14 0.79 5.16
C LEU A 87 9.68 -0.65 5.23
N TYR A 88 8.98 -1.62 4.64
CA TYR A 88 9.43 -3.01 4.62
C TYR A 88 10.70 -3.17 3.76
N GLY A 89 10.75 -2.51 2.61
CA GLY A 89 11.85 -2.64 1.64
C GLY A 89 13.01 -1.67 1.87
N THR A 90 12.81 -0.56 2.58
CA THR A 90 13.77 0.56 2.63
C THR A 90 14.40 0.81 3.99
N VAL A 91 14.22 -0.11 4.95
CA VAL A 91 14.81 -0.01 6.29
C VAL A 91 15.98 -0.98 6.43
N LEU A 92 17.14 -0.45 6.82
CA LEU A 92 18.35 -1.21 7.11
C LEU A 92 18.63 -1.30 8.60
N PHE A 93 19.12 -2.46 9.03
CA PHE A 93 19.54 -2.73 10.40
C PHE A 93 21.03 -3.07 10.43
N ALA A 94 21.78 -2.48 11.38
CA ALA A 94 23.21 -2.72 11.53
C ALA A 94 23.58 -2.87 13.02
N GLY A 95 23.64 -4.12 13.50
CA GLY A 95 23.89 -4.42 14.91
C GLY A 95 22.88 -3.74 15.83
N THR A 96 23.36 -2.98 16.81
CA THR A 96 22.53 -2.20 17.75
C THR A 96 22.30 -0.76 17.32
N ALA A 97 22.73 -0.36 16.12
CA ALA A 97 22.51 0.98 15.61
C ALA A 97 21.01 1.25 15.40
N PRO A 98 20.55 2.50 15.53
CA PRO A 98 19.20 2.87 15.11
C PRO A 98 18.94 2.46 13.65
N PRO A 99 17.72 2.00 13.30
CA PRO A 99 17.39 1.62 11.92
C PRO A 99 17.60 2.80 10.95
N GLY A 100 18.24 2.52 9.81
CA GLY A 100 18.45 3.49 8.73
C GLY A 100 17.38 3.38 7.66
N ILE A 101 17.02 4.49 7.02
CA ILE A 101 16.10 4.51 5.87
C ILE A 101 16.93 4.87 4.63
N THR A 102 16.86 4.04 3.58
CA THR A 102 17.65 4.25 2.34
C THR A 102 16.94 5.15 1.35
N ASP A 103 15.64 4.95 1.19
CA ASP A 103 14.81 5.61 0.20
C ASP A 103 13.60 6.26 0.86
N ILE A 104 13.10 7.35 0.27
CA ILE A 104 11.92 8.05 0.76
C ILE A 104 10.78 7.88 -0.24
N THR A 105 9.75 7.14 0.16
CA THR A 105 8.52 6.90 -0.64
C THR A 105 7.32 7.62 0.00
N PRO A 106 7.14 8.92 -0.27
CA PRO A 106 6.18 9.76 0.44
C PRO A 106 4.74 9.56 -0.04
N TYR A 107 3.79 9.50 0.91
CA TYR A 107 2.35 9.51 0.65
C TYR A 107 1.63 10.45 1.62
N TRP A 108 0.43 10.89 1.24
CA TRP A 108 -0.42 11.73 2.09
C TRP A 108 -1.62 10.93 2.62
N ARG A 109 -1.40 10.17 3.70
CA ARG A 109 -2.34 9.18 4.25
C ARG A 109 -2.27 9.11 5.79
N PRO A 110 -3.17 8.40 6.47
CA PRO A 110 -3.06 8.21 7.92
C PRO A 110 -1.78 7.46 8.28
N ALA A 111 -1.16 7.77 9.43
CA ALA A 111 0.07 7.07 9.86
C ALA A 111 -0.13 5.56 10.02
N SER A 112 -1.32 5.14 10.50
CA SER A 112 -1.66 3.72 10.64
C SER A 112 -1.75 3.00 9.30
N TRP A 113 -2.03 3.69 8.19
CA TRP A 113 -1.96 3.10 6.84
C TRP A 113 -0.53 2.68 6.47
N ALA A 114 0.47 3.51 6.76
CA ALA A 114 1.86 3.18 6.45
C ALA A 114 2.37 1.98 7.27
N ALA A 115 1.94 1.85 8.52
CA ALA A 115 2.16 0.61 9.30
C ALA A 115 1.45 -0.59 8.65
N GLY A 116 0.23 -0.39 8.16
CA GLY A 116 -0.53 -1.40 7.42
C GLY A 116 0.19 -1.90 6.16
N VAL A 117 0.83 -0.99 5.40
CA VAL A 117 1.63 -1.39 4.23
C VAL A 117 2.79 -2.29 4.64
N ALA A 118 3.55 -1.91 5.67
CA ALA A 118 4.65 -2.75 6.15
C ALA A 118 4.19 -4.15 6.61
N VAL A 119 3.00 -4.25 7.23
CA VAL A 119 2.42 -5.55 7.63
C VAL A 119 1.98 -6.36 6.42
N VAL A 120 1.31 -5.74 5.44
CA VAL A 120 0.90 -6.40 4.20
C VAL A 120 2.11 -6.95 3.45
N ASP A 121 3.20 -6.20 3.38
CA ASP A 121 4.44 -6.62 2.72
C ASP A 121 5.08 -7.81 3.43
N ALA A 122 5.18 -7.73 4.75
CA ALA A 122 5.74 -8.79 5.58
C ALA A 122 4.94 -10.11 5.47
N LEU A 123 3.61 -10.03 5.41
CA LEU A 123 2.73 -11.19 5.21
C LEU A 123 2.79 -11.74 3.78
N SER A 124 2.87 -10.86 2.78
CA SER A 124 2.77 -11.27 1.37
C SER A 124 4.06 -11.86 0.82
N TRP A 125 5.23 -11.41 1.27
CA TRP A 125 6.52 -11.93 0.77
C TRP A 125 7.64 -11.94 1.81
N GLY A 126 7.35 -11.55 3.05
CA GLY A 126 8.32 -11.54 4.15
C GLY A 126 8.34 -12.76 5.04
N ALA A 127 7.53 -13.78 4.74
CA ALA A 127 7.36 -14.99 5.56
C ALA A 127 7.02 -14.68 7.04
N ALA A 128 6.36 -13.54 7.30
CA ALA A 128 5.88 -13.23 8.63
C ALA A 128 4.74 -14.17 9.03
N ASP A 129 4.64 -14.41 10.33
CA ASP A 129 3.53 -15.17 10.94
C ASP A 129 2.20 -14.43 10.77
N ASP A 130 1.11 -15.18 10.53
CA ASP A 130 -0.24 -14.64 10.32
C ASP A 130 -0.71 -13.75 11.49
N GLY A 131 -0.28 -14.06 12.72
CA GLY A 131 -0.57 -13.27 13.92
C GLY A 131 0.05 -11.87 13.90
N LEU A 132 0.93 -11.55 12.94
CA LEU A 132 1.44 -10.19 12.72
C LEU A 132 0.30 -9.19 12.50
N ILE A 133 -0.81 -9.63 11.91
CA ILE A 133 -1.98 -8.78 11.63
C ILE A 133 -2.59 -8.17 12.90
N GLU A 134 -2.49 -8.85 14.04
CA GLU A 134 -3.04 -8.42 15.33
C GLU A 134 -2.09 -7.53 16.14
N ARG A 135 -0.80 -7.51 15.83
CA ARG A 135 0.22 -6.83 16.66
C ARG A 135 0.00 -5.33 16.80
N TRP A 136 -0.68 -4.70 15.85
CA TRP A 136 -0.96 -3.26 15.85
C TRP A 136 -2.47 -2.94 15.87
N ASN A 137 -3.30 -3.84 16.41
CA ASN A 137 -4.75 -3.64 16.48
C ASN A 137 -5.16 -2.40 17.32
N ALA A 138 -4.27 -1.89 18.17
CA ALA A 138 -4.47 -0.63 18.89
C ALA A 138 -4.33 0.64 18.00
N LEU A 139 -3.83 0.52 16.77
CA LEU A 139 -3.72 1.67 15.87
C LEU A 139 -5.11 2.13 15.37
N PRO A 140 -5.31 3.43 15.13
CA PRO A 140 -6.59 3.95 14.67
C PRO A 140 -7.06 3.30 13.37
N GLU A 141 -8.31 2.83 13.38
CA GLU A 141 -9.02 2.26 12.22
C GLU A 141 -8.26 1.10 11.55
N TRP A 142 -7.50 0.33 12.35
CA TRP A 142 -6.52 -0.65 11.88
C TRP A 142 -7.02 -1.63 10.80
N PRO A 143 -8.18 -2.31 10.94
CA PRO A 143 -8.68 -3.17 9.88
C PRO A 143 -8.90 -2.44 8.54
N GLN A 144 -9.38 -1.20 8.58
CA GLN A 144 -9.60 -0.38 7.38
C GLN A 144 -8.30 0.14 6.78
N MET A 145 -7.24 0.31 7.59
CA MET A 145 -5.91 0.66 7.14
C MET A 145 -5.23 -0.52 6.44
N LEU A 146 -5.32 -1.73 7.00
CA LEU A 146 -4.86 -2.97 6.38
C LEU A 146 -5.55 -3.24 5.04
N LEU A 147 -6.88 -3.11 4.99
CA LEU A 147 -7.65 -3.26 3.76
C LEU A 147 -7.14 -2.33 2.66
N ARG A 148 -6.90 -1.05 2.99
CA ARG A 148 -6.43 -0.05 2.01
C ARG A 148 -4.97 -0.27 1.60
N ALA A 149 -4.12 -0.70 2.53
CA ALA A 149 -2.74 -1.08 2.24
C ALA A 149 -2.66 -2.29 1.31
N LEU A 150 -3.52 -3.29 1.53
CA LEU A 150 -3.63 -4.46 0.67
C LEU A 150 -4.14 -4.08 -0.73
N MET A 151 -5.19 -3.26 -0.81
CA MET A 151 -5.69 -2.76 -2.10
C MET A 151 -4.62 -1.96 -2.86
N PHE A 152 -3.78 -1.19 -2.15
CA PHE A 152 -2.62 -0.52 -2.74
C PHE A 152 -1.65 -1.53 -3.37
N ARG A 153 -1.21 -2.56 -2.62
CA ARG A 153 -0.27 -3.56 -3.16
C ARG A 153 -0.86 -4.42 -4.28
N LEU A 154 -2.15 -4.76 -4.22
CA LEU A 154 -2.86 -5.41 -5.33
C LEU A 154 -2.92 -4.52 -6.58
N ALA A 155 -3.12 -3.21 -6.39
CA ALA A 155 -3.11 -2.28 -7.51
C ALA A 155 -1.71 -2.10 -8.10
N VAL A 156 -0.66 -2.04 -7.27
CA VAL A 156 0.74 -2.11 -7.74
C VAL A 156 0.95 -3.40 -8.53
N TYR A 157 0.50 -4.54 -8.01
CA TYR A 157 0.60 -5.83 -8.71
C TYR A 157 -0.04 -5.78 -10.10
N ALA A 158 -1.25 -5.21 -10.22
CA ALA A 158 -2.00 -5.16 -11.47
C ALA A 158 -1.38 -4.21 -12.52
N LEU A 159 -0.73 -3.13 -12.08
CA LEU A 159 -0.26 -2.05 -12.93
C LEU A 159 1.26 -2.10 -13.21
N HIS A 160 2.05 -2.71 -12.35
CA HIS A 160 3.50 -2.59 -12.44
C HIS A 160 4.10 -3.55 -13.48
N PRO A 161 4.93 -3.09 -14.42
CA PRO A 161 5.46 -3.92 -15.52
C PRO A 161 6.44 -5.00 -15.05
N ARG A 162 6.96 -4.89 -13.82
CA ARG A 162 7.85 -5.90 -13.21
C ARG A 162 7.12 -6.90 -12.30
N SER A 163 5.79 -6.87 -12.24
CA SER A 163 5.03 -7.86 -11.48
C SER A 163 5.20 -9.26 -12.06
N THR A 164 5.29 -10.26 -11.19
CA THR A 164 5.46 -11.66 -11.56
C THR A 164 4.34 -12.52 -10.98
N ALA A 165 4.09 -13.71 -11.55
CA ALA A 165 3.04 -14.61 -11.08
C ALA A 165 3.23 -15.04 -9.62
N GLU A 166 4.48 -15.16 -9.18
CA GLU A 166 4.88 -15.64 -7.86
C GLU A 166 4.50 -14.69 -6.72
N ALA A 167 4.27 -13.41 -7.00
CA ALA A 167 3.87 -12.45 -5.96
C ALA A 167 2.38 -12.52 -5.61
N PHE A 168 1.52 -13.05 -6.49
CA PHE A 168 0.07 -13.08 -6.25
C PHE A 168 -0.37 -13.99 -5.10
N PRO A 169 0.15 -15.23 -4.94
CA PRO A 169 -0.27 -16.12 -3.84
C PRO A 169 -0.15 -15.48 -2.46
N GLY A 170 0.93 -14.73 -2.21
CA GLY A 170 1.13 -14.01 -0.95
C GLY A 170 0.11 -12.90 -0.72
N LEU A 171 -0.21 -12.12 -1.77
CA LEU A 171 -1.26 -11.09 -1.70
C LEU A 171 -2.65 -11.71 -1.47
N ALA A 172 -2.93 -12.85 -2.10
CA ALA A 172 -4.19 -13.57 -1.93
C ALA A 172 -4.34 -14.16 -0.51
N HIS A 173 -3.26 -14.71 0.05
CA HIS A 173 -3.22 -15.16 1.45
C HIS A 173 -3.46 -13.99 2.41
N THR A 174 -2.74 -12.89 2.25
CA THR A 174 -2.94 -11.67 3.04
C THR A 174 -4.38 -11.16 2.93
N ALA A 175 -5.01 -11.25 1.76
CA ALA A 175 -6.41 -10.90 1.59
C ALA A 175 -7.39 -11.79 2.38
N ALA A 176 -7.08 -13.08 2.55
CA ALA A 176 -7.86 -13.95 3.41
C ALA A 176 -7.74 -13.50 4.88
N LEU A 177 -6.53 -13.20 5.36
CA LEU A 177 -6.30 -12.74 6.73
C LEU A 177 -6.98 -11.39 7.01
N VAL A 178 -6.83 -10.41 6.11
CA VAL A 178 -7.44 -9.08 6.27
C VAL A 178 -8.97 -9.18 6.35
N ARG A 179 -9.59 -10.11 5.63
CA ARG A 179 -11.05 -10.33 5.71
C ARG A 179 -11.52 -10.84 7.07
N LEU A 180 -10.68 -11.54 7.83
CA LEU A 180 -11.05 -12.07 9.14
C LEU A 180 -11.15 -10.98 10.22
N VAL A 181 -10.54 -9.81 9.99
CA VAL A 181 -10.47 -8.71 10.97
C VAL A 181 -11.37 -7.50 10.64
N LEU A 182 -12.17 -7.55 9.57
CA LEU A 182 -13.00 -6.44 9.06
C LEU A 182 -14.42 -6.34 9.64
#